data_AF-A0A353JBK6-F1
#
_entry.id   AF-A0A353JBK6-F1
#
_cell.length_a   1.000
_cell.length_b   1.000
_cell.length_c   1.000
_cell.angle_alpha   90.00
_cell.angle_beta   90.00
_cell.angle_gamma   90.00
#
_symmetry.space_group_name_H-M   'P 1'
#
loop_
_entity.id
_entity.type
_entity.pdbx_description
1 polymer ?
#
loop_
_entity_poly.entity_id
_entity_poly.type
_entity_poly.pdbx_seq_one_letter_code
_entity_poly.pdbx_strand_id
1 'polypeptide(L)'
;METIEIKPYSNNKFVAFFQKIYRWWLGVWYAFSDKHPKLSSLLYKVGFFFLFSMAVTLWQFLIMTFLPYAFEGIWNTPFCFPRVALGLKDALGNELYFGIFNEPVQVLVNGTLSQAYTADEVNALLAQGGTIKVGGLGNFIAFEIAVFTAQCINFPLQRNITYKSKGNPYFQGFMYFVGWIGVSIFTNALWGIANPLLLSWQVPDILISLLKTVLTGGVSMVIFFFIFLLIFPNLENNAKRQEKKYQKMLNNSNVSEEKKEAAHKKALEAREKANLENARLNVIQTSTLYNSKAISYHAYVKKLDKCEKENLDELNRMIEVKYQDALKAKEKMNIAKEEYETLKNGK
;
A
#
# COMPACT_ATOMS: atom_id res chain seq x y z
N MET A 1 -3.32 43.82 2.61
CA MET A 1 -3.40 42.39 3.01
C MET A 1 -2.27 41.65 2.34
N GLU A 2 -1.59 40.77 3.06
CA GLU A 2 -0.51 39.95 2.50
C GLU A 2 -1.10 38.96 1.48
N THR A 3 -0.40 38.69 0.38
CA THR A 3 -0.94 37.84 -0.68
C THR A 3 -0.99 36.37 -0.24
N ILE A 4 -2.19 35.79 -0.28
CA ILE A 4 -2.39 34.34 -0.14
C ILE A 4 -2.29 33.71 -1.52
N GLU A 5 -1.14 33.08 -1.80
CA GLU A 5 -0.86 32.47 -3.09
C GLU A 5 -1.27 31.00 -3.11
N ILE A 6 -1.86 30.58 -4.23
CA ILE A 6 -2.04 29.16 -4.55
C ILE A 6 -1.02 28.81 -5.61
N LYS A 7 -0.44 27.61 -5.53
CA LYS A 7 0.42 27.07 -6.59
C LYS A 7 -0.21 27.32 -7.98
N PRO A 8 0.50 27.89 -8.97
CA PRO A 8 -0.06 28.11 -10.30
C PRO A 8 -0.40 26.78 -10.99
N TYR A 9 -1.24 26.83 -12.04
CA TYR A 9 -1.50 25.65 -12.87
C TYR A 9 -0.24 25.28 -13.68
N SER A 10 -0.17 24.02 -14.12
CA SER A 10 0.87 23.56 -15.04
C SER A 10 0.75 24.29 -16.38
N ASN A 11 1.88 24.53 -17.04
CA ASN A 11 1.91 25.06 -18.41
C ASN A 11 1.34 24.07 -19.43
N ASN A 12 1.30 22.77 -19.11
CA ASN A 12 0.70 21.76 -19.99
C ASN A 12 -0.84 21.81 -19.87
N LYS A 13 -1.53 22.09 -20.99
CA LYS A 13 -3.00 22.25 -21.04
C LYS A 13 -3.77 21.02 -20.55
N PHE A 14 -3.31 19.81 -20.86
CA PHE A 14 -3.93 18.56 -20.40
C PHE A 14 -3.81 18.42 -18.88
N VAL A 15 -2.61 18.63 -18.35
CA VAL A 15 -2.38 18.58 -16.89
C VAL A 15 -3.15 19.70 -16.19
N ALA A 16 -3.19 20.90 -16.76
CA ALA A 16 -3.92 22.04 -16.22
C ALA A 16 -5.43 21.78 -16.14
N PHE A 17 -6.01 21.06 -17.12
CA PHE A 17 -7.41 20.66 -17.10
C PHE A 17 -7.74 19.80 -15.87
N PHE A 18 -6.98 18.72 -15.64
CA PHE A 18 -7.18 17.88 -14.45
C PHE A 18 -6.90 18.64 -13.14
N GLN A 19 -5.91 19.55 -13.14
CA GLN A 19 -5.66 20.39 -11.98
C GLN A 19 -6.82 21.35 -11.66
N LYS A 20 -7.53 21.87 -12.65
CA LYS A 20 -8.72 22.71 -12.44
C LYS A 20 -9.84 21.91 -11.78
N ILE A 21 -10.12 20.71 -12.29
CA ILE A 21 -11.11 19.79 -11.71
C ILE A 21 -10.74 19.47 -10.26
N TYR A 22 -9.47 19.10 -10.04
CA TYR A 22 -8.97 18.77 -8.71
C TYR A 22 -9.09 19.94 -7.73
N ARG A 23 -8.74 21.17 -8.13
CA ARG A 23 -8.87 22.36 -7.26
C ARG A 23 -10.32 22.71 -6.96
N TRP A 24 -11.20 22.61 -7.94
CA TRP A 24 -12.62 22.80 -7.72
C TRP A 24 -13.15 21.77 -6.71
N TRP A 25 -12.80 20.49 -6.90
CA TRP A 25 -13.16 19.42 -5.97
C TRP A 25 -12.60 19.68 -4.57
N LEU A 26 -11.34 20.10 -4.44
CA LEU A 26 -10.75 20.48 -3.16
C LEU A 26 -11.54 21.61 -2.49
N GLY A 27 -11.95 22.65 -3.23
CA GLY A 27 -12.78 23.72 -2.70
C GLY A 27 -14.11 23.22 -2.14
N VAL A 28 -14.79 22.32 -2.87
CA VAL A 28 -16.03 21.66 -2.41
C VAL A 28 -15.77 20.80 -1.18
N TRP A 29 -14.71 19.99 -1.22
CA TRP A 29 -14.32 19.09 -0.15
C TRP A 29 -13.97 19.84 1.14
N TYR A 30 -13.25 20.96 1.05
CA TYR A 30 -12.91 21.77 2.22
C TYR A 30 -14.14 22.49 2.80
N ALA A 31 -15.04 23.00 1.95
CA ALA A 31 -16.31 23.53 2.42
C ALA A 31 -17.16 22.47 3.15
N PHE A 32 -17.15 21.21 2.66
CA PHE A 32 -17.77 20.08 3.36
C PHE A 32 -17.06 19.74 4.67
N SER A 33 -15.73 19.74 4.65
CA SER A 33 -14.90 19.38 5.82
C SER A 33 -15.05 20.39 6.96
N ASP A 34 -15.20 21.68 6.61
CA ASP A 34 -15.49 22.75 7.56
C ASP A 34 -16.87 22.59 8.23
N LYS A 35 -17.89 22.12 7.48
CA LYS A 35 -19.23 21.85 8.02
C LYS A 35 -19.30 20.54 8.82
N HIS A 36 -18.54 19.52 8.42
CA HIS A 36 -18.57 18.18 9.01
C HIS A 36 -17.16 17.65 9.31
N PRO A 37 -16.47 18.18 10.34
CA PRO A 37 -15.06 17.85 10.61
C PRO A 37 -14.83 16.40 11.06
N LYS A 38 -15.75 15.83 11.87
CA LYS A 38 -15.64 14.42 12.31
C LYS A 38 -15.87 13.45 11.16
N LEU A 39 -16.89 13.71 10.34
CA LEU A 39 -17.27 12.84 9.22
C LEU A 39 -16.25 12.93 8.07
N SER A 40 -15.76 14.12 7.73
CA SER A 40 -14.72 14.29 6.70
C SER A 40 -13.42 13.58 7.07
N SER A 41 -13.01 13.63 8.35
CA SER A 41 -11.85 12.88 8.86
C SER A 41 -12.03 11.36 8.72
N LEU A 42 -13.22 10.85 9.02
CA LEU A 42 -13.54 9.42 8.84
C LEU A 42 -13.58 9.03 7.36
N LEU A 43 -14.31 9.77 6.52
CA LEU A 43 -14.44 9.52 5.09
C LEU A 43 -13.10 9.62 4.36
N TYR A 44 -12.22 10.54 4.76
CA TYR A 44 -10.89 10.62 4.19
C TYR A 44 -10.08 9.36 4.49
N LYS A 45 -10.10 8.89 5.74
CA LYS A 45 -9.34 7.70 6.17
C LYS A 45 -9.87 6.41 5.54
N VAL A 46 -11.20 6.25 5.50
CA VAL A 46 -11.85 5.03 4.97
C VAL A 46 -11.92 5.07 3.44
N GLY A 47 -12.31 6.20 2.87
CA GLY A 47 -12.58 6.36 1.44
C GLY A 47 -11.33 6.22 0.57
N PHE A 48 -10.20 6.85 0.95
CA PHE A 48 -8.96 6.69 0.19
C PHE A 48 -8.40 5.27 0.26
N PHE A 49 -8.51 4.63 1.43
CA PHE A 49 -8.09 3.23 1.59
C PHE A 49 -8.97 2.28 0.77
N PHE A 50 -10.30 2.44 0.86
CA PHE A 50 -11.25 1.61 0.11
C PHE A 50 -11.12 1.82 -1.41
N LEU A 51 -11.06 3.08 -1.87
CA LEU A 51 -10.91 3.39 -3.29
C LEU A 51 -9.63 2.77 -3.86
N PHE A 52 -8.51 2.90 -3.14
CA PHE A 52 -7.24 2.32 -3.58
C PHE A 52 -7.29 0.79 -3.56
N SER A 53 -7.83 0.20 -2.49
CA SER A 53 -8.02 -1.24 -2.38
C SER A 53 -8.85 -1.78 -3.55
N MET A 54 -10.00 -1.16 -3.84
CA MET A 54 -10.88 -1.55 -4.93
C MET A 54 -10.26 -1.33 -6.31
N ALA A 55 -9.44 -0.30 -6.50
CA ALA A 55 -8.74 -0.08 -7.77
C ALA A 55 -7.76 -1.21 -8.07
N VAL A 56 -6.98 -1.64 -7.08
CA VAL A 56 -6.05 -2.77 -7.21
C VAL A 56 -6.82 -4.08 -7.41
N THR A 57 -7.90 -4.30 -6.65
CA THR A 57 -8.76 -5.48 -6.82
C THR A 57 -9.39 -5.53 -8.21
N LEU A 58 -9.90 -4.40 -8.72
CA LEU A 58 -10.45 -4.30 -10.06
C LEU A 58 -9.39 -4.59 -11.12
N TRP A 59 -8.17 -4.07 -10.94
CA TRP A 59 -7.04 -4.36 -11.83
C TRP A 59 -6.73 -5.86 -11.87
N GLN A 60 -6.60 -6.51 -10.72
CA GLN A 60 -6.37 -7.95 -10.63
C GLN A 60 -7.52 -8.74 -11.25
N PHE A 61 -8.76 -8.34 -11.00
CA PHE A 61 -9.94 -8.94 -11.60
C PHE A 61 -9.92 -8.85 -13.13
N LEU A 62 -9.59 -7.68 -13.69
CA LEU A 62 -9.45 -7.50 -15.14
C LEU A 62 -8.37 -8.41 -15.72
N ILE A 63 -7.19 -8.46 -15.10
CA ILE A 63 -6.12 -9.38 -15.54
C ILE A 63 -6.62 -10.82 -15.49
N MET A 64 -7.21 -11.27 -14.39
CA MET A 64 -7.68 -12.64 -14.26
C MET A 64 -8.86 -12.98 -15.17
N THR A 65 -9.61 -11.97 -15.63
CA THR A 65 -10.71 -12.18 -16.57
C THR A 65 -10.20 -12.43 -17.99
N PHE A 66 -9.09 -11.79 -18.41
CA PHE A 66 -8.65 -11.80 -19.80
C PHE A 66 -7.30 -12.50 -20.03
N LEU A 67 -6.33 -12.30 -19.15
CA LEU A 67 -4.97 -12.78 -19.34
C LEU A 67 -4.83 -14.31 -19.38
N PRO A 68 -5.59 -15.12 -18.60
CA PRO A 68 -5.49 -16.58 -18.71
C PRO A 68 -5.73 -17.10 -20.14
N TYR A 69 -6.57 -16.43 -20.95
CA TYR A 69 -6.84 -16.78 -22.34
C TYR A 69 -5.64 -16.57 -23.27
N ALA A 70 -4.70 -15.70 -22.92
CA ALA A 70 -3.43 -15.60 -23.66
C ALA A 70 -2.53 -16.83 -23.47
N PHE A 71 -2.82 -17.67 -22.46
CA PHE A 71 -2.06 -18.86 -22.11
C PHE A 71 -2.82 -20.17 -22.39
N GLU A 72 -3.80 -20.15 -23.30
CA GLU A 72 -4.61 -21.32 -23.66
C GLU A 72 -3.78 -22.57 -24.03
N GLY A 73 -2.66 -22.36 -24.74
CA GLY A 73 -1.77 -23.44 -25.18
C GLY A 73 -1.09 -24.24 -24.05
N ILE A 74 -1.17 -23.78 -22.80
CA ILE A 74 -0.58 -24.45 -21.62
C ILE A 74 -1.60 -24.74 -20.51
N TRP A 75 -2.91 -24.64 -20.79
CA TRP A 75 -3.96 -24.98 -19.81
C TRP A 75 -4.01 -26.46 -19.47
N ASN A 76 -3.55 -27.33 -20.37
CA ASN A 76 -3.48 -28.78 -20.17
C ASN A 76 -2.38 -29.22 -19.19
N THR A 77 -1.55 -28.29 -18.73
CA THR A 77 -0.41 -28.60 -17.86
C THR A 77 -0.79 -28.31 -16.41
N PRO A 78 -0.99 -29.33 -15.55
CA PRO A 78 -1.26 -29.10 -14.13
C PRO A 78 -0.03 -28.51 -13.45
N PHE A 79 -0.23 -27.54 -12.55
CA PHE A 79 0.84 -26.95 -11.75
C PHE A 79 0.54 -27.11 -10.25
N CYS A 80 0.86 -28.30 -9.75
CA CYS A 80 0.64 -28.68 -8.35
C CYS A 80 1.98 -29.09 -7.72
N PHE A 81 2.58 -28.21 -6.92
CA PHE A 81 3.90 -28.44 -6.33
C PHE A 81 4.05 -27.89 -4.90
N PRO A 82 4.64 -28.68 -3.96
CA PRO A 82 4.77 -30.14 -4.04
C PRO A 82 3.38 -30.80 -3.98
N ARG A 83 3.28 -32.10 -4.23
CA ARG A 83 2.02 -32.85 -4.06
C ARG A 83 2.26 -33.98 -3.07
N VAL A 84 2.15 -33.66 -1.78
CA VAL A 84 2.42 -34.62 -0.70
C VAL A 84 1.11 -35.10 -0.11
N ALA A 85 0.85 -36.41 -0.17
CA ALA A 85 -0.34 -36.99 0.43
C ALA A 85 -0.29 -36.81 1.96
N LEU A 86 -1.38 -36.31 2.54
CA LEU A 86 -1.46 -36.05 3.98
C LEU A 86 -2.09 -37.20 4.78
N GLY A 87 -2.58 -38.25 4.09
CA GLY A 87 -3.36 -39.32 4.72
C GLY A 87 -4.73 -38.85 5.24
N LEU A 88 -5.14 -37.63 4.87
CA LEU A 88 -6.43 -37.05 5.19
C LEU A 88 -7.40 -37.25 4.03
N LYS A 89 -8.69 -37.31 4.35
CA LYS A 89 -9.76 -37.40 3.36
C LYS A 89 -10.78 -36.29 3.57
N ASP A 90 -11.40 -35.83 2.49
CA ASP A 90 -12.55 -34.95 2.56
C ASP A 90 -13.84 -35.71 2.89
N ALA A 91 -14.97 -35.00 2.96
CA ALA A 91 -16.29 -35.59 3.20
C ALA A 91 -16.74 -36.59 2.13
N LEU A 92 -16.15 -36.54 0.92
CA LEU A 92 -16.44 -37.43 -0.20
C LEU A 92 -15.47 -38.61 -0.27
N GLY A 93 -14.49 -38.68 0.64
CA GLY A 93 -13.50 -39.74 0.70
C GLY A 93 -12.28 -39.53 -0.22
N ASN A 94 -12.15 -38.37 -0.87
CA ASN A 94 -11.02 -38.03 -1.71
C ASN A 94 -9.78 -37.74 -0.86
N GLU A 95 -8.62 -38.19 -1.31
CA GLU A 95 -7.36 -37.91 -0.62
C GLU A 95 -6.98 -36.44 -0.73
N LEU A 96 -6.50 -35.90 0.40
CA LEU A 96 -6.06 -34.52 0.50
C LEU A 96 -4.54 -34.42 0.49
N TYR A 97 -4.06 -33.41 -0.23
CA TYR A 97 -2.65 -33.20 -0.50
C TYR A 97 -2.19 -31.84 0.02
N PHE A 98 -0.96 -31.80 0.53
CA PHE A 98 -0.24 -30.56 0.73
C PHE A 98 0.39 -30.13 -0.58
N GLY A 99 0.19 -28.85 -0.92
CA GLY A 99 0.90 -28.18 -2.00
C GLY A 99 0.98 -26.68 -1.75
N ILE A 100 2.08 -26.08 -2.20
CA ILE A 100 2.29 -24.64 -2.15
C ILE A 100 1.59 -24.04 -3.36
N PHE A 101 1.94 -24.51 -4.55
CA PHE A 101 1.20 -24.18 -5.76
C PHE A 101 0.19 -25.29 -6.02
N ASN A 102 -1.07 -24.94 -6.22
CA ASN A 102 -2.15 -25.90 -6.41
C ASN A 102 -3.14 -25.43 -7.47
N GLU A 103 -2.65 -25.37 -8.71
CA GLU A 103 -3.43 -24.96 -9.89
C GLU A 103 -3.70 -26.19 -10.77
N PRO A 104 -4.77 -26.95 -10.50
CA PRO A 104 -5.16 -28.08 -11.34
C PRO A 104 -5.72 -27.61 -12.68
N VAL A 105 -5.68 -28.51 -13.66
CA VAL A 105 -6.38 -28.35 -14.92
C VAL A 105 -7.88 -28.52 -14.67
N GLN A 106 -8.68 -27.61 -15.23
CA GLN A 106 -10.13 -27.69 -15.18
C GLN A 106 -10.62 -28.37 -16.46
N VAL A 107 -11.34 -29.48 -16.35
CA VAL A 107 -11.87 -30.22 -17.49
C VAL A 107 -13.37 -30.36 -17.34
N LEU A 108 -14.13 -29.92 -18.33
CA LEU A 108 -15.57 -30.08 -18.39
C LEU A 108 -15.90 -31.44 -19.02
N VAL A 109 -16.45 -32.37 -18.24
CA VAL A 109 -16.88 -33.70 -18.67
C VAL A 109 -18.38 -33.81 -18.45
N ASN A 110 -19.16 -34.08 -19.51
CA ASN A 110 -20.62 -34.25 -19.44
C ASN A 110 -21.37 -33.11 -18.72
N GLY A 111 -20.87 -31.87 -18.84
CA GLY A 111 -21.47 -30.70 -18.19
C GLY A 111 -21.04 -30.48 -16.73
N THR A 112 -20.19 -31.34 -16.16
CA THR A 112 -19.61 -31.18 -14.81
C THR A 112 -18.14 -30.78 -14.91
N LEU A 113 -17.73 -29.78 -14.13
CA LEU A 113 -16.34 -29.35 -14.06
C LEU A 113 -15.56 -30.25 -13.10
N SER A 114 -14.57 -30.95 -13.61
CA SER A 114 -13.66 -31.84 -12.87
C SER A 114 -12.25 -31.25 -12.83
N GLN A 115 -11.55 -31.46 -11.72
CA GLN A 115 -10.18 -30.99 -11.53
C GLN A 115 -9.20 -32.15 -11.75
N ALA A 116 -8.20 -31.93 -12.60
CA ALA A 116 -7.10 -32.86 -12.81
C ALA A 116 -5.79 -32.25 -12.33
N TYR A 117 -5.10 -32.97 -11.47
CA TYR A 117 -3.89 -32.55 -10.80
C TYR A 117 -2.63 -33.23 -11.35
N THR A 118 -2.79 -34.26 -12.19
CA THR A 118 -1.71 -34.97 -12.86
C THR A 118 -1.97 -35.07 -14.36
N ALA A 119 -0.91 -35.25 -15.15
CA ALA A 119 -1.03 -35.39 -16.61
C ALA A 119 -1.89 -36.61 -16.99
N ASP A 120 -1.80 -37.69 -16.22
CA ASP A 120 -2.60 -38.91 -16.44
C ASP A 120 -4.09 -38.66 -16.18
N GLU A 121 -4.44 -37.92 -15.14
CA GLU A 121 -5.82 -37.49 -14.88
C GLU A 121 -6.35 -36.61 -16.02
N VAL A 122 -5.53 -35.68 -16.54
CA VAL A 122 -5.92 -34.86 -17.70
C VAL A 122 -6.23 -35.74 -18.90
N ASN A 123 -5.33 -36.66 -19.25
CA ASN A 123 -5.51 -37.57 -20.38
C ASN A 123 -6.75 -38.47 -20.21
N ALA A 124 -6.99 -38.96 -18.99
CA ALA A 124 -8.15 -39.78 -18.67
C ALA A 124 -9.49 -39.02 -18.82
N LEU A 125 -9.56 -37.77 -18.38
CA LEU A 125 -10.76 -36.93 -18.53
C LEU A 125 -10.99 -36.52 -19.99
N LEU A 126 -9.91 -36.23 -20.74
CA LEU A 126 -9.98 -35.96 -22.17
C LEU A 126 -10.47 -37.18 -22.96
N ALA A 127 -10.03 -38.39 -22.60
CA ALA A 127 -10.48 -39.63 -23.23
C ALA A 127 -11.99 -39.90 -23.03
N GLN A 128 -12.59 -39.33 -21.98
CA GLN A 128 -14.04 -39.36 -21.73
C GLN A 128 -14.82 -38.30 -22.53
N GLY A 129 -14.17 -37.61 -23.48
CA GLY A 129 -14.77 -36.51 -24.23
C GLY A 129 -14.73 -35.16 -23.50
N GLY A 130 -13.89 -35.04 -22.46
CA GLY A 130 -13.73 -33.81 -21.70
C GLY A 130 -13.17 -32.65 -22.52
N THR A 131 -13.57 -31.42 -22.21
CA THR A 131 -13.02 -30.20 -22.81
C THR A 131 -12.29 -29.38 -21.75
N ILE A 132 -11.03 -29.02 -22.02
CA ILE A 132 -10.24 -28.18 -21.12
C ILE A 132 -10.88 -26.79 -21.00
N LYS A 133 -10.92 -26.28 -19.77
CA LYS A 133 -11.29 -24.92 -19.42
C LYS A 133 -10.09 -24.21 -18.81
N VAL A 134 -10.22 -22.89 -18.65
CA VAL A 134 -9.20 -22.04 -18.03
C VAL A 134 -8.72 -22.68 -16.72
N GLY A 135 -7.42 -23.00 -16.64
CA GLY A 135 -6.84 -23.72 -15.50
C GLY A 135 -5.36 -24.00 -15.72
N GLY A 136 -4.80 -24.84 -14.83
CA GLY A 136 -3.41 -25.29 -14.93
C GLY A 136 -2.37 -24.17 -14.91
N LEU A 137 -1.24 -24.42 -15.57
CA LEU A 137 -0.09 -23.53 -15.61
C LEU A 137 -0.40 -22.16 -16.23
N GLY A 138 -1.28 -22.10 -17.24
CA GLY A 138 -1.69 -20.84 -17.84
C GLY A 138 -2.45 -19.93 -16.86
N ASN A 139 -3.33 -20.51 -16.04
CA ASN A 139 -4.02 -19.78 -14.98
C ASN A 139 -3.05 -19.32 -13.88
N PHE A 140 -2.11 -20.19 -13.49
CA PHE A 140 -1.06 -19.86 -12.53
C PHE A 140 -0.22 -18.64 -12.97
N ILE A 141 0.29 -18.65 -14.20
CA ILE A 141 1.11 -17.55 -14.73
C ILE A 141 0.31 -16.25 -14.79
N ALA A 142 -0.96 -16.32 -15.22
CA ALA A 142 -1.83 -15.15 -15.22
C ALA A 142 -2.06 -14.60 -13.80
N PHE A 143 -2.26 -15.48 -12.82
CA PHE A 143 -2.37 -15.10 -11.41
C PHE A 143 -1.10 -14.42 -10.89
N GLU A 144 0.08 -14.98 -11.15
CA GLU A 144 1.36 -14.39 -10.74
C GLU A 144 1.58 -13.01 -11.37
N ILE A 145 1.24 -12.84 -12.65
CA ILE A 145 1.29 -11.53 -13.32
C ILE A 145 0.29 -10.55 -12.69
N ALA A 146 -0.92 -10.99 -12.36
CA ALA A 146 -1.93 -10.15 -11.73
C ALA A 146 -1.44 -9.63 -10.36
N VAL A 147 -0.94 -10.51 -9.50
CA VAL A 147 -0.46 -10.12 -8.17
C VAL A 147 0.85 -9.32 -8.25
N PHE A 148 1.73 -9.62 -9.19
CA PHE A 148 2.98 -8.88 -9.40
C PHE A 148 2.72 -7.46 -9.89
N THR A 149 1.87 -7.28 -10.91
CA THR A 149 1.53 -5.94 -11.42
C THR A 149 0.78 -5.12 -10.37
N ALA A 150 -0.04 -5.74 -9.52
CA ALA A 150 -0.60 -5.10 -8.33
C ALA A 150 0.51 -4.59 -7.38
N GLN A 151 1.58 -5.35 -7.19
CA GLN A 151 2.75 -4.88 -6.44
C GLN A 151 3.45 -3.69 -7.09
N CYS A 152 3.53 -3.66 -8.43
CA CYS A 152 4.06 -2.52 -9.16
C CYS A 152 3.24 -1.23 -8.98
N ILE A 153 1.98 -1.33 -8.57
CA ILE A 153 1.13 -0.18 -8.19
C ILE A 153 1.32 0.14 -6.70
N ASN A 154 1.29 -0.88 -5.85
CA ASN A 154 1.38 -0.74 -4.39
C ASN A 154 2.71 -0.13 -3.94
N PHE A 155 3.84 -0.61 -4.48
CA PHE A 155 5.16 -0.19 -4.01
C PHE A 155 5.43 1.31 -4.25
N PRO A 156 5.23 1.88 -5.46
CA PRO A 156 5.41 3.32 -5.67
C PRO A 156 4.49 4.16 -4.79
N LEU A 157 3.24 3.71 -4.57
CA LEU A 157 2.30 4.40 -3.69
C LEU A 157 2.79 4.42 -2.24
N GLN A 158 3.16 3.25 -1.71
CA GLN A 158 3.67 3.14 -0.35
C GLN A 158 4.96 3.96 -0.18
N ARG A 159 5.91 3.85 -1.12
CA ARG A 159 7.16 4.60 -1.08
C ARG A 159 6.94 6.10 -1.09
N ASN A 160 6.14 6.61 -2.02
CA ASN A 160 6.07 8.04 -2.30
C ASN A 160 4.99 8.76 -1.47
N ILE A 161 3.89 8.09 -1.14
CA ILE A 161 2.75 8.70 -0.44
C ILE A 161 2.77 8.33 1.04
N THR A 162 2.84 7.03 1.36
CA THR A 162 2.74 6.54 2.75
C THR A 162 4.01 6.86 3.54
N TYR A 163 5.15 6.36 3.09
CA TYR A 163 6.44 6.52 3.77
C TYR A 163 7.20 7.76 3.32
N LYS A 164 6.83 8.37 2.19
CA LYS A 164 7.49 9.55 1.59
C LYS A 164 9.02 9.39 1.50
N SER A 165 9.47 8.16 1.27
CA SER A 165 10.88 7.77 1.38
C SER A 165 11.72 8.30 0.23
N LYS A 166 12.94 8.73 0.54
CA LYS A 166 13.97 9.16 -0.41
C LYS A 166 15.15 8.19 -0.50
N GLY A 167 15.03 6.99 0.06
CA GLY A 167 16.05 5.94 -0.07
C GLY A 167 16.23 5.44 -1.50
N ASN A 168 17.25 4.60 -1.70
CA ASN A 168 17.59 4.03 -3.01
C ASN A 168 16.39 3.24 -3.58
N PRO A 169 15.78 3.69 -4.70
CA PRO A 169 14.57 3.06 -5.24
C PRO A 169 14.81 1.62 -5.69
N TYR A 170 16.02 1.28 -6.19
CA TYR A 170 16.34 -0.07 -6.66
C TYR A 170 16.41 -1.06 -5.51
N PHE A 171 17.13 -0.72 -4.44
CA PHE A 171 17.21 -1.57 -3.25
C PHE A 171 15.84 -1.74 -2.58
N GLN A 172 15.09 -0.65 -2.44
CA GLN A 172 13.74 -0.71 -1.86
C GLN A 172 12.80 -1.57 -2.70
N GLY A 173 12.83 -1.43 -4.03
CA GLY A 173 12.02 -2.23 -4.94
C GLY A 173 12.41 -3.70 -4.92
N PHE A 174 13.70 -4.01 -4.92
CA PHE A 174 14.21 -5.38 -4.83
C PHE A 174 13.78 -6.07 -3.53
N MET A 175 13.97 -5.41 -2.38
CA MET A 175 13.56 -5.98 -1.10
C MET A 175 12.03 -6.09 -0.98
N TYR A 176 11.28 -5.16 -1.57
CA TYR A 176 9.82 -5.29 -1.66
C TYR A 176 9.41 -6.51 -2.49
N PHE A 177 10.10 -6.75 -3.61
CA PHE A 177 9.90 -7.93 -4.44
C PHE A 177 10.23 -9.23 -3.70
N VAL A 178 11.33 -9.26 -2.92
CA VAL A 178 11.64 -10.38 -2.01
C VAL A 178 10.53 -10.58 -0.98
N GLY A 179 9.99 -9.49 -0.43
CA GLY A 179 8.83 -9.52 0.46
C GLY A 179 7.61 -10.18 -0.20
N TRP A 180 7.29 -9.79 -1.43
CA TRP A 180 6.20 -10.38 -2.21
C TRP A 180 6.40 -11.88 -2.45
N ILE A 181 7.59 -12.32 -2.88
CA ILE A 181 7.91 -13.75 -3.03
C ILE A 181 7.72 -14.50 -1.71
N GLY A 182 8.23 -13.92 -0.61
CA GLY A 182 8.05 -14.48 0.72
C GLY A 182 6.57 -14.67 1.06
N VAL A 183 5.76 -13.62 0.88
CA VAL A 183 4.31 -13.70 1.10
C VAL A 183 3.68 -14.80 0.25
N SER A 184 3.94 -14.82 -1.05
CA SER A 184 3.37 -15.83 -1.95
C SER A 184 3.68 -17.25 -1.47
N ILE A 185 4.94 -17.55 -1.15
CA ILE A 185 5.35 -18.90 -0.71
C ILE A 185 4.77 -19.25 0.66
N PHE A 186 4.91 -18.38 1.66
CA PHE A 186 4.52 -18.68 3.04
C PHE A 186 3.00 -18.74 3.21
N THR A 187 2.26 -17.82 2.59
CA THR A 187 0.80 -17.85 2.63
C THR A 187 0.29 -19.12 1.95
N ASN A 188 0.81 -19.45 0.78
CA ASN A 188 0.40 -20.64 0.07
C ASN A 188 0.77 -21.93 0.80
N ALA A 189 1.96 -22.01 1.41
CA ALA A 189 2.36 -23.16 2.22
C ALA A 189 1.46 -23.34 3.45
N LEU A 190 1.21 -22.27 4.20
CA LEU A 190 0.32 -22.34 5.37
C LEU A 190 -1.11 -22.67 4.96
N TRP A 191 -1.59 -22.12 3.85
CA TRP A 191 -2.91 -22.47 3.31
C TRP A 191 -2.98 -23.92 2.82
N GLY A 192 -1.91 -24.42 2.20
CA GLY A 192 -1.77 -25.81 1.76
C GLY A 192 -1.80 -26.83 2.90
N ILE A 193 -1.57 -26.40 4.16
CA ILE A 193 -1.77 -27.21 5.36
C ILE A 193 -3.17 -26.98 5.94
N ALA A 194 -3.56 -25.72 6.11
CA ALA A 194 -4.81 -25.35 6.75
C ALA A 194 -6.03 -25.86 5.98
N ASN A 195 -6.05 -25.70 4.65
CA ASN A 195 -7.21 -26.05 3.85
C ASN A 195 -7.53 -27.56 3.88
N PRO A 196 -6.56 -28.47 3.64
CA PRO A 196 -6.79 -29.91 3.86
C PRO A 196 -7.32 -30.26 5.25
N LEU A 197 -6.78 -29.68 6.32
CA LEU A 197 -7.24 -29.96 7.68
C LEU A 197 -8.69 -29.53 7.87
N LEU A 198 -9.05 -28.32 7.42
CA LEU A 198 -10.42 -27.80 7.52
C LEU A 198 -11.41 -28.64 6.72
N LEU A 199 -11.03 -29.08 5.52
CA LEU A 199 -11.85 -29.97 4.68
C LEU A 199 -12.05 -31.32 5.36
N SER A 200 -11.01 -31.88 5.99
CA SER A 200 -11.11 -33.14 6.74
C SER A 200 -12.01 -33.03 7.99
N TRP A 201 -12.03 -31.85 8.61
CA TRP A 201 -12.92 -31.52 9.74
C TRP A 201 -14.32 -31.08 9.31
N GLN A 202 -14.61 -31.05 8.00
CA GLN A 202 -15.90 -30.66 7.44
C GLN A 202 -16.35 -29.27 7.89
N VAL A 203 -15.39 -28.34 8.01
CA VAL A 203 -15.66 -26.95 8.39
C VAL A 203 -16.46 -26.27 7.28
N PRO A 204 -17.53 -25.50 7.60
CA PRO A 204 -18.30 -24.77 6.59
C PRO A 204 -17.46 -23.82 5.72
N ASP A 205 -17.76 -23.76 4.42
CA ASP A 205 -17.01 -22.97 3.41
C ASP A 205 -16.86 -21.48 3.76
N ILE A 206 -17.85 -20.90 4.43
CA ILE A 206 -17.80 -19.51 4.85
C ILE A 206 -16.71 -19.27 5.90
N LEU A 207 -16.51 -20.22 6.81
CA LEU A 207 -15.46 -20.15 7.84
C LEU A 207 -14.09 -20.41 7.21
N ILE A 208 -14.00 -21.34 6.26
CA ILE A 208 -12.79 -21.60 5.48
C ILE A 208 -12.36 -20.33 4.74
N SER A 209 -13.29 -19.64 4.07
CA SER A 209 -13.03 -18.41 3.31
C SER A 209 -12.61 -17.25 4.21
N LEU A 210 -13.24 -17.11 5.37
CA LEU A 210 -12.86 -16.11 6.38
C LEU A 210 -11.45 -16.39 6.90
N LEU A 211 -11.14 -17.64 7.25
CA LEU A 211 -9.82 -18.03 7.73
C LEU A 211 -8.75 -17.82 6.65
N LYS A 212 -9.04 -18.16 5.39
CA LYS A 212 -8.15 -17.89 4.26
C LYS A 212 -7.77 -16.41 4.19
N THR A 213 -8.77 -15.54 4.31
CA THR A 213 -8.60 -14.09 4.24
C THR A 213 -7.73 -13.59 5.39
N VAL A 214 -8.03 -14.02 6.62
CA VAL A 214 -7.26 -13.63 7.82
C VAL A 214 -5.84 -14.16 7.77
N LEU A 215 -5.63 -15.42 7.37
CA LEU A 215 -4.31 -16.05 7.23
C LEU A 215 -3.49 -15.32 6.17
N THR A 216 -4.08 -15.07 4.99
CA THR A 216 -3.41 -14.37 3.89
C THR A 216 -3.00 -12.96 4.32
N GLY A 217 -3.91 -12.18 4.91
CA GLY A 217 -3.62 -10.83 5.39
C GLY A 217 -2.61 -10.82 6.55
N GLY A 218 -2.75 -11.73 7.50
CA GLY A 218 -1.89 -11.82 8.69
C GLY A 218 -0.44 -12.19 8.35
N VAL A 219 -0.25 -13.22 7.53
CA VAL A 219 1.08 -13.63 7.06
C VAL A 219 1.73 -12.51 6.25
N SER A 220 0.96 -11.89 5.34
CA SER A 220 1.42 -10.73 4.56
C SER A 220 1.88 -9.58 5.46
N MET A 221 1.09 -9.25 6.50
CA MET A 221 1.41 -8.19 7.45
C MET A 221 2.72 -8.45 8.17
N VAL A 222 2.96 -9.67 8.64
CA VAL A 222 4.19 -10.04 9.37
C VAL A 222 5.41 -9.93 8.46
N ILE A 223 5.34 -10.48 7.23
CA ILE A 223 6.47 -10.46 6.30
C ILE A 223 6.79 -9.03 5.86
N PHE A 224 5.78 -8.28 5.41
CA PHE A 224 5.98 -6.90 4.97
C PHE A 224 6.37 -5.98 6.12
N PHE A 225 5.97 -6.25 7.37
CA PHE A 225 6.46 -5.49 8.53
C PHE A 225 7.99 -5.50 8.61
N PHE A 226 8.63 -6.67 8.52
CA PHE A 226 10.08 -6.77 8.56
C PHE A 226 10.75 -6.17 7.33
N ILE A 227 10.16 -6.36 6.13
CA ILE A 227 10.65 -5.73 4.90
C ILE A 227 10.59 -4.20 5.02
N PHE A 228 9.49 -3.63 5.53
CA PHE A 228 9.33 -2.19 5.70
C PHE A 228 10.29 -1.62 6.74
N LEU A 229 10.59 -2.34 7.82
CA LEU A 229 11.65 -1.92 8.75
C LEU A 229 13.02 -1.80 8.06
N LEU A 230 13.28 -2.63 7.05
CA LEU A 230 14.52 -2.59 6.27
C LEU A 230 14.53 -1.47 5.23
N ILE A 231 13.46 -1.36 4.42
CA ILE A 231 13.44 -0.44 3.26
C ILE A 231 12.97 0.98 3.61
N PHE A 232 12.18 1.13 4.67
CA PHE A 232 11.65 2.40 5.19
C PHE A 232 12.00 2.55 6.68
N PRO A 233 13.30 2.58 7.04
CA PRO A 233 13.70 2.67 8.43
C PRO A 233 13.22 3.98 9.05
N ASN A 234 12.64 3.89 10.25
CA ASN A 234 12.33 5.07 11.05
C ASN A 234 13.64 5.65 11.61
N LEU A 235 14.07 6.80 11.07
CA LEU A 235 15.36 7.40 11.41
C LEU A 235 15.42 7.85 12.88
N GLU A 236 14.32 8.31 13.47
CA GLU A 236 14.26 8.70 14.89
C GLU A 236 14.48 7.49 15.80
N ASN A 237 13.84 6.36 15.50
CA ASN A 237 14.05 5.12 16.25
C ASN A 237 15.48 4.58 16.05
N ASN A 238 16.06 4.74 14.86
CA ASN A 238 17.45 4.38 14.61
C ASN A 238 18.40 5.24 15.43
N ALA A 239 18.23 6.57 15.42
CA ALA A 239 19.02 7.51 16.22
C ALA A 239 18.99 7.13 17.71
N LYS A 240 17.80 6.97 18.29
CA LYS A 240 17.63 6.52 19.68
C LYS A 240 18.30 5.18 19.97
N ARG A 241 18.28 4.24 19.01
CA ARG A 241 18.95 2.94 19.15
C ARG A 241 20.47 3.10 19.16
N GLN A 242 21.05 3.94 18.31
CA GLN A 242 22.50 4.18 18.28
C GLN A 242 22.96 4.96 19.53
N GLU A 243 22.21 5.97 19.96
CA GLU A 243 22.46 6.70 21.22
C GLU A 243 22.47 5.74 22.41
N LYS A 244 21.46 4.86 22.54
CA LYS A 244 21.44 3.83 23.59
C LYS A 244 22.63 2.87 23.50
N LYS A 245 23.08 2.51 22.30
CA LYS A 245 24.27 1.66 22.13
C LYS A 245 25.54 2.38 22.59
N TYR A 246 25.70 3.64 22.21
CA TYR A 246 26.83 4.47 22.66
C TYR A 246 26.84 4.61 24.18
N GLN A 247 25.71 4.93 24.81
CA GLN A 247 25.59 5.04 26.27
C GLN A 247 25.95 3.73 26.98
N LYS A 248 25.53 2.57 26.44
CA LYS A 248 25.93 1.27 26.98
C LYS A 248 27.44 1.00 26.87
N MET A 249 28.08 1.48 25.80
CA MET A 249 29.52 1.35 25.62
C MET A 249 30.31 2.29 26.52
N LEU A 250 29.77 3.49 26.80
CA LEU A 250 30.37 4.45 27.72
C LEU A 250 30.46 3.86 29.14
N ASN A 251 29.40 3.18 29.57
CA ASN A 251 29.30 2.58 30.91
C ASN A 251 30.08 1.26 31.07
N ASN A 252 30.71 0.75 30.01
CA ASN A 252 31.47 -0.49 30.05
C ASN A 252 32.97 -0.20 29.96
N SER A 253 33.67 -0.35 31.08
CA SER A 253 35.11 -0.10 31.20
C SER A 253 35.98 -1.03 30.34
N ASN A 254 35.44 -2.17 29.87
CA ASN A 254 36.17 -3.14 29.05
C ASN A 254 36.14 -2.83 27.54
N VAL A 255 35.49 -1.74 27.13
CA VAL A 255 35.40 -1.33 25.72
C VAL A 255 36.48 -0.29 25.42
N SER A 256 37.26 -0.49 24.36
CA SER A 256 38.31 0.47 23.97
C SER A 256 37.72 1.84 23.59
N GLU A 257 38.47 2.90 23.85
CA GLU A 257 38.05 4.28 23.52
C GLU A 257 37.76 4.46 22.03
N GLU A 258 38.55 3.83 21.15
CA GLU A 258 38.31 3.85 19.70
C GLU A 258 36.90 3.33 19.33
N LYS A 259 36.44 2.25 20.00
CA LYS A 259 35.08 1.71 19.78
C LYS A 259 34.00 2.65 20.31
N LYS A 260 34.26 3.36 21.42
CA LYS A 260 33.33 4.35 21.97
C LYS A 260 33.21 5.56 21.05
N GLU A 261 34.33 6.05 20.51
CA GLU A 261 34.36 7.16 19.56
C GLU A 261 33.65 6.81 18.24
N ALA A 262 33.90 5.61 17.69
CA ALA A 262 33.19 5.12 16.52
C ALA A 262 31.68 4.99 16.76
N ALA A 263 31.25 4.58 17.96
CA ALA A 263 29.85 4.52 18.35
C ALA A 263 29.22 5.92 18.52
N HIS A 264 29.96 6.86 19.10
CA HIS A 264 29.55 8.27 19.23
C HIS A 264 29.29 8.89 17.86
N LYS A 265 30.25 8.76 16.93
CA LYS A 265 30.14 9.27 15.56
C LYS A 265 28.90 8.71 14.85
N LYS A 266 28.67 7.39 14.95
CA LYS A 266 27.48 6.74 14.38
C LYS A 266 26.17 7.24 15.00
N ALA A 267 26.14 7.51 16.30
CA ALA A 267 24.98 8.06 16.98
C ALA A 267 24.69 9.50 16.54
N LEU A 268 25.71 10.34 16.44
CA LEU A 268 25.61 11.71 15.96
C LEU A 268 25.11 11.77 14.51
N GLU A 269 25.74 11.01 13.61
CA GLU A 269 25.31 10.93 12.21
C GLU A 269 23.84 10.45 12.06
N ALA A 270 23.43 9.48 12.89
CA ALA A 270 22.06 8.99 12.89
C ALA A 270 21.07 10.07 13.38
N ARG A 271 21.45 10.83 14.41
CA ARG A 271 20.64 11.93 14.96
C ARG A 271 20.49 13.08 13.98
N GLU A 272 21.56 13.49 13.33
CA GLU A 272 21.53 14.53 12.28
C GLU A 272 20.64 14.13 11.10
N LYS A 273 20.73 12.87 10.65
CA LYS A 273 19.85 12.34 9.60
C LYS A 273 18.39 12.33 10.03
N ALA A 274 18.09 11.96 11.28
CA ALA A 274 16.73 11.98 11.82
C ALA A 274 16.16 13.41 11.91
N ASN A 275 16.93 14.36 12.43
CA ASN A 275 16.51 15.76 12.55
C ASN A 275 16.22 16.37 11.17
N LEU A 276 17.12 16.18 10.20
CA LEU A 276 16.93 16.69 8.84
C LEU A 276 15.67 16.11 8.18
N GLU A 277 15.43 14.80 8.35
CA GLU A 277 14.25 14.14 7.78
C GLU A 277 12.95 14.59 8.47
N ASN A 278 12.96 14.75 9.79
CA ASN A 278 11.80 15.26 10.54
C ASN A 278 11.45 16.69 10.10
N ALA A 279 12.46 17.57 9.96
CA ALA A 279 12.28 18.92 9.45
C ALA A 279 11.72 18.91 8.01
N ARG A 280 12.24 18.04 7.13
CA ARG A 280 11.72 17.86 5.77
C ARG A 280 10.25 17.45 5.75
N LEU A 281 9.89 16.47 6.58
CA LEU A 281 8.50 16.00 6.69
C LEU A 281 7.59 17.10 7.23
N ASN A 282 8.07 17.90 8.18
CA ASN A 282 7.37 19.06 8.71
C ASN A 282 7.11 20.12 7.62
N VAL A 283 8.10 20.42 6.76
CA VAL A 283 7.93 21.29 5.59
C VAL A 283 6.83 20.76 4.66
N ILE A 284 6.81 19.47 4.35
CA ILE A 284 5.79 18.88 3.48
C ILE A 284 4.39 19.01 4.11
N GLN A 285 4.28 18.72 5.40
CA GLN A 285 3.02 18.79 6.12
C GLN A 285 2.48 20.22 6.18
N THR A 286 3.31 21.18 6.59
CA THR A 286 2.94 22.60 6.68
C THR A 286 2.66 23.21 5.31
N SER A 287 3.42 22.86 4.27
CA SER A 287 3.15 23.29 2.89
C SER A 287 1.81 22.76 2.36
N THR A 288 1.47 21.51 2.69
CA THR A 288 0.18 20.91 2.29
C THR A 288 -0.97 21.59 3.03
N LEU A 289 -0.79 21.86 4.33
CA LEU A 289 -1.75 22.58 5.14
C LEU A 289 -1.98 24.01 4.62
N TYR A 290 -0.91 24.74 4.31
CA TYR A 290 -1.00 26.07 3.72
C TYR A 290 -1.79 26.04 2.40
N ASN A 291 -1.43 25.15 1.47
CA ASN A 291 -2.16 25.02 0.20
C ASN A 291 -3.65 24.72 0.42
N SER A 292 -3.99 23.84 1.36
CA SER A 292 -5.38 23.53 1.73
C SER A 292 -6.12 24.77 2.22
N LYS A 293 -5.52 25.54 3.13
CA LYS A 293 -6.13 26.76 3.70
C LYS A 293 -6.24 27.87 2.66
N ALA A 294 -5.23 28.05 1.81
CA ALA A 294 -5.27 29.00 0.70
C ALA A 294 -6.40 28.67 -0.29
N ILE A 295 -6.57 27.40 -0.66
CA ILE A 295 -7.67 26.97 -1.54
C ILE A 295 -9.04 27.22 -0.89
N SER A 296 -9.18 26.94 0.42
CA SER A 296 -10.42 27.23 1.16
C SER A 296 -10.74 28.73 1.16
N TYR A 297 -9.76 29.59 1.46
CA TYR A 297 -9.91 31.04 1.39
C TYR A 297 -10.39 31.52 0.01
N HIS A 298 -9.67 31.14 -1.05
CA HIS A 298 -10.04 31.53 -2.43
C HIS A 298 -11.41 30.98 -2.86
N ALA A 299 -11.80 29.80 -2.37
CA ALA A 299 -13.13 29.24 -2.64
C ALA A 299 -14.25 30.07 -1.97
N TYR A 300 -14.01 30.61 -0.78
CA TYR A 300 -14.95 31.51 -0.10
C TYR A 300 -14.97 32.91 -0.73
N VAL A 301 -13.81 33.44 -1.14
CA VAL A 301 -13.74 34.69 -1.91
C VAL A 301 -14.58 34.59 -3.18
N LYS A 302 -14.49 33.48 -3.93
CA LYS A 302 -15.30 33.25 -5.13
C LYS A 302 -16.81 33.17 -4.87
N LYS A 303 -17.24 32.91 -3.63
CA LYS A 303 -18.68 32.95 -3.29
C LYS A 303 -19.21 34.38 -3.22
N LEU A 304 -18.36 35.39 -3.01
CA LEU A 304 -18.78 36.80 -3.02
C LEU A 304 -19.47 37.16 -4.34
N ASP A 305 -18.95 36.66 -5.46
CA ASP A 305 -19.48 36.92 -6.80
C ASP A 305 -20.95 36.49 -6.98
N LYS A 306 -21.47 35.63 -6.09
CA LYS A 306 -22.81 35.02 -6.18
C LYS A 306 -23.65 35.22 -4.92
N CYS A 307 -23.20 36.04 -3.97
CA CYS A 307 -23.86 36.20 -2.67
C CYS A 307 -24.88 37.34 -2.72
N GLU A 308 -26.10 37.09 -2.23
CA GLU A 308 -27.13 38.11 -2.04
C GLU A 308 -26.77 39.02 -0.84
N LYS A 309 -27.24 40.27 -0.85
CA LYS A 309 -26.85 41.30 0.14
C LYS A 309 -27.11 40.88 1.60
N GLU A 310 -28.17 40.11 1.86
CA GLU A 310 -28.55 39.68 3.22
C GLU A 310 -27.54 38.72 3.87
N ASN A 311 -26.74 38.01 3.07
CA ASN A 311 -25.75 37.03 3.55
C ASN A 311 -24.30 37.56 3.46
N LEU A 312 -24.12 38.82 3.06
CA LEU A 312 -22.82 39.38 2.73
C LEU A 312 -21.93 39.56 3.97
N ASP A 313 -22.50 39.99 5.10
CA ASP A 313 -21.77 40.22 6.35
C ASP A 313 -21.25 38.91 6.95
N GLU A 314 -22.08 37.87 6.96
CA GLU A 314 -21.66 36.53 7.41
C GLU A 314 -20.56 35.96 6.51
N LEU A 315 -20.70 36.12 5.20
CA LEU A 315 -19.69 35.66 4.23
C LEU A 315 -18.36 36.41 4.40
N ASN A 316 -18.39 37.73 4.60
CA ASN A 316 -17.21 38.55 4.86
C ASN A 316 -16.50 38.13 6.15
N ARG A 317 -17.23 37.88 7.24
CA ARG A 317 -16.65 37.33 8.48
C ARG A 317 -15.97 35.98 8.24
N MET A 318 -16.61 35.10 7.48
CA MET A 318 -16.05 33.79 7.15
C MET A 318 -14.77 33.91 6.30
N ILE A 319 -14.75 34.83 5.33
CA ILE A 319 -13.57 35.09 4.49
C ILE A 319 -12.40 35.59 5.35
N GLU A 320 -12.65 36.50 6.29
CA GLU A 320 -11.61 36.98 7.21
C GLU A 320 -11.04 35.84 8.07
N VAL A 321 -11.91 34.98 8.63
CA VAL A 321 -11.46 33.79 9.37
C VAL A 321 -10.58 32.89 8.48
N LYS A 322 -10.99 32.64 7.22
CA LYS A 322 -10.19 31.82 6.30
C LYS A 322 -8.86 32.48 5.90
N TYR A 323 -8.84 33.80 5.77
CA TYR A 323 -7.63 34.57 5.51
C TYR A 323 -6.63 34.43 6.67
N GLN A 324 -7.09 34.64 7.91
CA GLN A 324 -6.26 34.47 9.10
C GLN A 324 -5.74 33.02 9.27
N ASP A 325 -6.58 32.03 8.98
CA ASP A 325 -6.18 30.62 8.95
C ASP A 325 -5.06 30.35 7.93
N ALA A 326 -5.17 30.93 6.73
CA ALA A 326 -4.18 30.78 5.68
C ALA A 326 -2.86 31.49 6.02
N LEU A 327 -2.91 32.68 6.64
CA LEU A 327 -1.72 33.40 7.13
C LEU A 327 -0.98 32.60 8.19
N LYS A 328 -1.68 32.10 9.22
CA LYS A 328 -1.08 31.26 10.27
C LYS A 328 -0.45 30.00 9.69
N ALA A 329 -1.05 29.41 8.67
CA ALA A 329 -0.48 28.25 7.98
C ALA A 329 0.76 28.62 7.14
N LYS A 330 0.78 29.81 6.53
CA LYS A 330 1.92 30.35 5.77
C LYS A 330 3.13 30.60 6.68
N GLU A 331 2.91 31.22 7.83
CA GLU A 331 3.95 31.48 8.82
C GLU A 331 4.59 30.17 9.32
N LYS A 332 3.78 29.18 9.70
CA LYS A 332 4.26 27.84 10.09
C LYS A 332 5.07 27.17 8.99
N MET A 333 4.66 27.31 7.74
CA MET A 333 5.40 26.77 6.59
C MET A 333 6.75 27.46 6.43
N ASN A 334 6.82 28.78 6.60
CA ASN A 334 8.08 29.54 6.49
C ASN A 334 9.07 29.14 7.60
N ILE A 335 8.61 29.07 8.86
CA ILE A 335 9.43 28.60 9.99
C ILE A 335 9.97 27.19 9.72
N ALA A 336 9.12 26.26 9.27
CA ALA A 336 9.55 24.91 8.96
C ALA A 336 10.60 24.86 7.83
N LYS A 337 10.48 25.74 6.82
CA LYS A 337 11.46 25.84 5.72
C LYS A 337 12.79 26.39 6.21
N GLU A 338 12.78 27.42 7.04
CA GLU A 338 13.99 28.00 7.64
C GLU A 338 14.72 26.97 8.50
N GLU A 339 14.00 26.24 9.34
CA GLU A 339 14.55 25.14 10.16
C GLU A 339 15.21 24.07 9.28
N TYR A 340 14.51 23.65 8.21
CA TYR A 340 15.03 22.65 7.29
C TYR A 340 16.29 23.12 6.54
N GLU A 341 16.29 24.34 6.00
CA GLU A 341 17.47 24.88 5.30
C GLU A 341 18.64 25.10 6.26
N THR A 342 18.39 25.51 7.50
CA THR A 342 19.43 25.62 8.54
C THR A 342 20.08 24.27 8.81
N LEU A 343 19.29 23.22 9.02
CA LEU A 343 19.79 21.86 9.25
C LEU A 343 20.47 21.26 8.02
N LYS A 344 20.09 21.68 6.82
CA LYS A 344 20.65 21.21 5.55
C LYS A 344 21.98 21.87 5.22
N ASN A 345 22.11 23.17 5.50
CA ASN A 345 23.32 23.96 5.24
C ASN A 345 24.37 23.86 6.35
N GLY A 346 23.98 23.37 7.54
CA GLY A 346 24.91 23.02 8.62
C GLY A 346 25.62 21.66 8.44
N LYS A 347 25.42 21.01 7.29
CA LYS A 347 26.15 19.81 6.84
C LYS A 347 27.14 20.17 5.76
#